data_AF-A0A1Z5YTR9-F1
#
_entry.id   AF-A0A1Z5YTR9-F1
#
_cell.length_a   1.000
_cell.length_b   1.000
_cell.length_c   1.000
_cell.angle_alpha   90.00
_cell.angle_beta   90.00
_cell.angle_gamma   90.00
#
_symmetry.space_group_name_H-M   'P 1'
#
loop_
_entity.id
_entity.type
_entity.pdbx_description
1 polymer ?
#
loop_
_entity_poly.entity_id
_entity_poly.type
_entity_poly.pdbx_seq_one_letter_code
_entity_poly.pdbx_strand_id
1 'polypeptide(L)'
;MTSKRYLAELFLCLVVYCLLLSLFIFLLTQHRLHGLWQPAAALLPMIPGCAFCWVVIREFRRIDELQRKIQFDALVFSFTGTALLTFSYGFLEVVGFPSLSLFVVWPVMALLWNIGIVWAKRHYQ
;
A
#
# COMPACT_ATOMS: atom_id res chain seq x y z
N MET A 1 8.24 16.97 14.39
CA MET A 1 9.12 16.93 13.21
C MET A 1 8.61 17.93 12.20
N THR A 2 9.46 18.70 11.55
CA THR A 2 9.01 19.55 10.45
C THR A 2 8.48 18.65 9.33
N SER A 3 7.34 18.98 8.72
CA SER A 3 6.73 18.18 7.64
C SER A 3 7.71 17.84 6.53
N LYS A 4 8.71 18.71 6.31
CA LYS A 4 9.83 18.52 5.38
C LYS A 4 10.68 17.28 5.68
N ARG A 5 10.96 16.96 6.94
CA ARG A 5 11.76 15.78 7.32
C ARG A 5 10.99 14.48 7.11
N TYR A 6 9.69 14.47 7.41
CA TYR A 6 8.81 13.34 7.10
C TYR A 6 8.75 13.07 5.59
N LEU A 7 8.51 14.10 4.78
CA LEU A 7 8.48 13.98 3.32
C LEU A 7 9.83 13.51 2.77
N ALA A 8 10.96 13.99 3.31
CA ALA A 8 12.28 13.52 2.92
C ALA A 8 12.52 12.05 3.27
N GLU A 9 12.09 11.59 4.46
CA GLU A 9 12.18 10.18 4.87
C GLU A 9 11.31 9.27 3.98
N LEU A 10 10.10 9.70 3.64
CA LEU A 10 9.24 8.97 2.69
C LEU A 10 9.83 8.93 1.28
N PHE A 11 10.31 10.08 0.79
CA PHE A 11 10.93 10.17 -0.53
C PHE A 11 12.17 9.28 -0.60
N LEU A 12 13.00 9.27 0.45
CA LEU A 12 14.14 8.38 0.55
C LEU A 12 13.71 6.90 0.50
N CYS A 13 12.67 6.50 1.24
CA CYS A 13 12.15 5.13 1.18
C CYS A 13 11.67 4.77 -0.24
N LEU A 14 10.99 5.67 -0.93
CA LEU A 14 10.52 5.48 -2.30
C LEU A 14 11.68 5.39 -3.30
N VAL A 15 12.69 6.26 -3.18
CA VAL A 15 13.88 6.21 -4.04
C VAL A 15 14.63 4.89 -3.85
N VAL A 16 14.86 4.47 -2.60
CA VAL A 16 15.51 3.18 -2.31
C VAL A 16 14.68 2.03 -2.84
N TYR A 17 13.36 2.05 -2.66
CA TYR A 17 12.45 1.06 -3.23
C TYR A 17 12.59 0.96 -4.76
N CYS A 18 12.52 2.09 -5.46
CA CYS A 18 12.63 2.14 -6.92
C CYS A 18 13.99 1.65 -7.41
N LEU A 19 15.08 2.00 -6.73
CA LEU A 19 16.43 1.53 -7.07
C LEU A 19 16.55 0.00 -6.91
N LEU A 20 16.06 -0.55 -5.79
CA LEU A 20 16.10 -1.99 -5.54
C LEU A 20 15.22 -2.77 -6.52
N LEU A 21 14.04 -2.24 -6.84
CA LEU A 21 13.15 -2.84 -7.84
C LEU A 21 13.77 -2.81 -9.24
N SER A 22 14.35 -1.68 -9.63
CA SER A 22 15.04 -1.54 -10.93
C SER A 22 16.23 -2.49 -11.02
N LEU A 23 17.01 -2.62 -9.95
CA LEU A 23 18.12 -3.57 -9.85
C LEU A 23 17.63 -5.02 -9.99
N PHE A 24 16.54 -5.38 -9.31
CA PHE A 24 15.95 -6.71 -9.41
C PHE A 24 15.50 -7.03 -10.84
N ILE A 25 14.76 -6.13 -11.49
CA ILE A 25 14.30 -6.30 -12.88
C ILE A 25 15.50 -6.42 -13.84
N PHE A 26 16.55 -5.62 -13.62
CA PHE A 26 17.78 -5.71 -14.41
C PHE A 26 18.48 -7.07 -14.23
N LEU A 27 18.63 -7.56 -12.99
CA LEU A 27 19.25 -8.87 -12.73
C LEU A 27 18.43 -10.04 -13.27
N LEU A 28 17.10 -9.91 -13.23
CA LEU A 28 16.16 -10.90 -13.76
C LEU A 28 16.22 -10.97 -15.30
N THR A 29 16.22 -9.83 -15.98
CA THR A 29 16.34 -9.76 -17.46
C THR A 29 17.69 -10.26 -17.97
N GLN A 30 18.76 -10.05 -17.20
CA GLN A 30 20.09 -10.59 -17.49
C GLN A 30 20.23 -12.11 -17.21
N HIS A 31 19.13 -12.78 -16.82
CA HIS A 31 19.12 -14.21 -16.45
C HIS A 31 20.18 -14.56 -15.39
N ARG A 32 20.53 -13.61 -14.50
CA ARG A 32 21.58 -13.80 -13.48
C ARG A 32 21.06 -14.38 -12.17
N LEU A 33 19.75 -14.54 -12.04
CA LEU A 33 19.09 -15.07 -10.86
C LEU A 33 18.55 -16.47 -11.16
N HIS A 34 19.03 -17.47 -10.43
CA HIS A 34 18.60 -18.86 -10.55
C HIS A 34 18.27 -19.46 -9.19
N GLY A 35 17.32 -20.40 -9.17
CA GLY A 35 16.96 -21.15 -7.98
C GLY A 35 16.40 -20.27 -6.84
N LEU A 36 16.82 -20.55 -5.61
CA LEU A 36 16.28 -19.92 -4.39
C LEU A 36 16.60 -18.42 -4.25
N TRP A 37 17.57 -17.90 -5.01
CA TRP A 37 17.96 -16.48 -4.94
C TRP A 37 16.97 -15.55 -5.65
N GLN A 38 16.21 -16.07 -6.62
CA GLN A 38 15.24 -15.30 -7.38
C GLN A 38 14.06 -14.77 -6.52
N PRO A 39 13.34 -15.60 -5.73
CA PRO A 39 12.29 -15.10 -4.85
C PRO A 39 12.83 -14.21 -3.71
N ALA A 40 14.03 -14.50 -3.19
CA ALA A 40 14.65 -13.65 -2.16
C ALA A 40 14.96 -12.24 -2.70
N ALA A 41 15.51 -12.15 -3.92
CA ALA A 41 15.78 -10.86 -4.58
C ALA A 41 14.49 -10.13 -4.94
N ALA A 42 13.41 -10.84 -5.28
CA ALA A 42 12.10 -10.26 -5.58
C ALA A 42 11.46 -9.56 -4.37
N LEU A 43 11.75 -10.06 -3.15
CA LEU A 43 11.24 -9.50 -1.90
C LEU A 43 12.12 -8.38 -1.32
N LEU A 44 13.32 -8.18 -1.85
CA LEU A 44 14.27 -7.20 -1.36
C LEU A 44 13.73 -5.74 -1.35
N PRO A 45 12.92 -5.29 -2.34
CA PRO A 45 12.23 -4.00 -2.27
C PRO A 45 11.19 -3.89 -1.15
N MET A 46 10.78 -4.98 -0.51
CA MET A 46 9.86 -4.91 0.64
C MET A 46 10.54 -4.36 1.89
N ILE A 47 11.88 -4.41 2.00
CA ILE A 47 12.63 -3.85 3.13
C ILE A 47 12.38 -2.34 3.27
N PRO A 48 12.61 -1.50 2.22
CA PRO A 48 12.23 -0.09 2.29
C PRO A 48 10.71 0.10 2.37
N GLY A 49 9.89 -0.84 1.89
CA GLY A 49 8.45 -0.86 2.13
C GLY A 49 8.08 -0.94 3.62
N CYS A 50 8.75 -1.79 4.39
CA CYS A 50 8.58 -1.86 5.85
C CYS A 50 8.99 -0.55 6.53
N ALA A 51 10.10 0.06 6.09
CA ALA A 51 10.52 1.38 6.58
C ALA A 51 9.48 2.47 6.25
N PHE A 52 8.91 2.44 5.05
CA PHE A 52 7.81 3.34 4.65
C PHE A 52 6.60 3.17 5.59
N CYS A 53 6.16 1.94 5.85
CA CYS A 53 5.07 1.65 6.79
C CYS A 53 5.38 2.18 8.19
N TRP A 54 6.61 2.01 8.68
CA TRP A 54 7.04 2.52 9.97
C TRP A 54 6.94 4.05 10.06
N VAL A 55 7.41 4.74 9.02
CA VAL A 55 7.35 6.21 8.93
C VAL A 55 5.89 6.68 8.93
N VAL A 56 5.01 6.01 8.19
CA VAL A 56 3.57 6.31 8.18
C VAL A 56 2.94 6.09 9.57
N ILE A 57 3.12 4.92 10.18
CA ILE A 57 2.57 4.60 11.51
C ILE A 57 3.02 5.63 12.55
N ARG A 58 4.29 6.05 12.50
CA ARG A 58 4.84 7.06 13.42
C ARG A 58 4.14 8.40 13.28
N GLU A 59 3.81 8.84 12.07
CA GLU A 59 3.06 10.10 11.90
C GLU A 59 1.58 9.96 12.27
N PHE A 60 0.94 8.82 12.00
CA PHE A 60 -0.42 8.53 12.46
C PHE A 60 -0.56 8.56 13.98
N ARG A 61 0.52 8.35 14.75
CA ARG A 61 0.52 8.47 16.21
C ARG A 61 0.60 9.92 16.71
N ARG A 62 0.91 10.87 15.82
CA ARG A 62 1.09 12.30 16.15
C ARG A 62 -0.07 13.19 15.72
N ILE A 63 -1.04 12.63 14.99
CA ILE A 63 -2.26 13.34 14.62
C ILE A 63 -3.14 13.57 15.84
N ASP A 64 -3.98 14.60 15.78
CA ASP A 64 -4.98 14.87 16.80
C ASP A 64 -6.05 13.75 16.88
N GLU A 65 -6.82 13.73 17.96
CA GLU A 65 -7.82 12.68 18.19
C GLU A 65 -8.94 12.68 17.15
N LEU A 66 -9.34 13.86 16.66
CA LEU A 66 -10.42 14.01 15.69
C LEU A 66 -10.02 13.44 14.32
N GLN A 67 -8.84 13.81 13.82
CA GLN A 67 -8.24 13.24 12.62
C GLN A 67 -8.04 11.74 12.78
N ARG A 68 -7.63 11.26 13.95
CA ARG A 68 -7.50 9.82 14.20
C ARG A 68 -8.83 9.08 14.05
N LYS A 69 -9.93 9.64 14.57
CA LYS A 69 -11.29 9.09 14.40
C LYS A 69 -11.71 9.08 12.94
N ILE A 70 -11.57 10.21 12.24
CA ILE A 70 -11.87 10.33 10.80
C ILE A 70 -11.10 9.27 9.99
N GLN A 71 -9.81 9.11 10.27
CA GLN A 71 -8.98 8.14 9.58
C GLN A 71 -9.40 6.71 9.88
N PHE A 72 -9.77 6.40 11.13
CA PHE A 72 -10.25 5.08 11.51
C PHE A 72 -11.57 4.74 10.80
N ASP A 73 -12.54 5.65 10.81
CA ASP A 73 -13.83 5.44 10.14
C ASP A 73 -13.65 5.25 8.63
N ALA A 74 -12.76 6.04 8.03
CA ALA A 74 -12.38 5.89 6.63
C ALA A 74 -11.70 4.54 6.35
N LEU A 75 -10.84 4.05 7.25
CA LEU A 75 -10.20 2.74 7.13
C LEU A 75 -11.21 1.61 7.25
N VAL A 76 -12.18 1.71 8.16
CA VAL A 76 -13.27 0.71 8.30
C VAL A 76 -14.12 0.66 7.03
N PHE A 77 -14.49 1.81 6.48
CA PHE A 77 -15.21 1.90 5.22
C PHE A 77 -14.40 1.30 4.07
N SER A 78 -13.13 1.68 3.96
CA SER A 78 -12.23 1.16 2.94
C SER A 78 -12.04 -0.34 3.04
N PHE A 79 -11.83 -0.86 4.25
CA PHE A 79 -11.58 -2.27 4.50
C PHE A 79 -12.80 -3.12 4.14
N THR A 80 -13.98 -2.73 4.63
CA THR A 80 -15.22 -3.46 4.36
C THR A 80 -15.61 -3.38 2.88
N GLY A 81 -15.49 -2.21 2.25
CA GLY A 81 -15.74 -2.04 0.82
C GLY A 81 -14.76 -2.84 -0.05
N THR A 82 -13.47 -2.85 0.30
CA THR A 82 -12.47 -3.64 -0.44
C THR A 82 -12.75 -5.13 -0.29
N ALA A 83 -13.06 -5.62 0.91
CA ALA A 83 -13.39 -7.02 1.16
C ALA A 83 -14.62 -7.47 0.34
N LEU A 84 -15.66 -6.63 0.29
CA LEU A 84 -16.86 -6.92 -0.51
C LEU A 84 -16.52 -7.01 -2.01
N LEU A 85 -15.70 -6.09 -2.52
CA LEU A 85 -15.27 -6.11 -3.93
C LEU A 85 -14.37 -7.30 -4.25
N THR A 86 -13.41 -7.64 -3.38
CA THR A 86 -12.52 -8.78 -3.61
C THR A 86 -13.26 -10.11 -3.55
N PHE A 87 -14.22 -10.27 -2.64
CA PHE A 87 -15.07 -11.47 -2.61
C PHE A 87 -15.98 -11.54 -3.84
N SER A 88 -16.60 -10.42 -4.21
CA SER A 88 -17.43 -10.36 -5.42
C SER A 88 -16.63 -10.76 -6.66
N TYR A 89 -15.41 -10.26 -6.81
CA TYR A 89 -14.53 -10.64 -7.92
C TYR A 89 -14.05 -12.09 -7.82
N GLY A 90 -13.76 -12.58 -6.61
CA GLY A 90 -13.42 -13.99 -6.39
C GLY A 90 -14.54 -14.94 -6.87
N PHE A 91 -15.80 -14.59 -6.68
CA PHE A 91 -16.93 -15.35 -7.25
C PHE A 91 -16.98 -15.25 -8.79
N LEU A 92 -16.60 -14.12 -9.37
CA LEU A 92 -16.49 -13.98 -10.82
C LEU A 92 -15.39 -14.86 -11.40
N GLU A 93 -14.25 -15.00 -10.71
CA GLU A 93 -13.18 -15.92 -11.13
C GLU A 93 -13.66 -17.37 -11.19
N VAL A 94 -14.56 -17.79 -10.28
CA VAL A 94 -15.16 -19.15 -10.29
C VAL A 94 -15.98 -19.41 -11.55
N VAL A 95 -16.61 -18.40 -12.13
CA VAL A 95 -17.40 -18.52 -13.38
C VAL A 95 -16.60 -18.25 -14.65
N GLY A 96 -15.26 -18.16 -14.54
CA GLY A 96 -14.33 -18.10 -15.68
C GLY A 96 -13.82 -16.70 -16.03
N PHE A 97 -13.99 -15.69 -15.17
CA PHE A 97 -13.33 -14.40 -15.36
C PHE A 97 -11.80 -14.51 -15.18
N PRO A 98 -11.02 -13.65 -15.83
CA PRO A 98 -9.56 -13.67 -15.72
C PRO A 98 -9.10 -13.34 -14.29
N SER A 99 -8.04 -14.02 -13.84
CA SER A 99 -7.45 -13.74 -12.53
C SER A 99 -6.81 -12.36 -12.50
N LEU A 100 -7.15 -11.56 -11.48
CA LEU A 100 -6.55 -10.25 -11.29
C LEU A 100 -5.30 -10.32 -10.43
N SER A 101 -4.36 -9.42 -10.71
CA SER A 101 -3.20 -9.26 -9.85
C SER A 101 -3.60 -8.67 -8.50
N LEU A 102 -2.98 -9.15 -7.42
CA LEU A 102 -3.14 -8.59 -6.08
C LEU A 102 -2.76 -7.10 -6.02
N PHE A 103 -1.96 -6.61 -6.97
CA PHE A 103 -1.66 -5.18 -7.11
C PHE A 103 -2.90 -4.30 -7.35
N VAL A 104 -4.01 -4.85 -7.85
CA VAL A 104 -5.28 -4.12 -8.07
C VAL A 104 -6.00 -3.80 -6.75
N VAL A 105 -5.79 -4.62 -5.71
CA VAL A 105 -6.44 -4.44 -4.40
C VAL A 105 -6.00 -3.12 -3.76
N TRP A 106 -4.73 -2.75 -3.92
CA TRP A 106 -4.18 -1.56 -3.28
C TRP A 106 -4.79 -0.25 -3.81
N PRO A 107 -4.90 0.01 -5.13
CA PRO A 107 -5.64 1.16 -5.66
C PRO A 107 -7.11 1.20 -5.26
N VAL A 108 -7.80 0.04 -5.26
CA VAL A 108 -9.21 -0.03 -4.84
C VAL A 108 -9.35 0.40 -3.39
N MET A 109 -8.50 -0.14 -2.50
CA MET A 109 -8.46 0.25 -1.10
C MET A 109 -8.12 1.74 -0.94
N ALA A 110 -7.12 2.26 -1.66
CA ALA A 110 -6.76 3.67 -1.59
C ALA A 110 -7.90 4.59 -2.04
N LEU A 111 -8.64 4.23 -3.10
CA LEU A 111 -9.80 4.98 -3.57
C LEU A 111 -10.93 4.99 -2.53
N LEU A 112 -11.29 3.82 -2.00
CA LEU A 112 -12.32 3.72 -0.97
C LEU A 112 -11.93 4.45 0.31
N TRP A 113 -10.66 4.42 0.70
CA TRP A 113 -10.17 5.18 1.85
C TRP A 113 -10.31 6.68 1.66
N ASN A 114 -9.97 7.22 0.49
CA ASN A 114 -10.17 8.64 0.20
C ASN A 114 -11.65 9.04 0.24
N ILE A 115 -12.54 8.20 -0.30
CA ILE A 115 -14.00 8.39 -0.21
C ILE A 115 -14.45 8.37 1.26
N GLY A 116 -13.95 7.40 2.03
CA GLY A 116 -14.22 7.27 3.46
C GLY A 116 -13.78 8.49 4.26
N ILE A 117 -12.63 9.10 3.94
CA ILE A 117 -12.17 10.34 4.59
C ILE A 117 -13.16 11.48 4.31
N VAL A 118 -13.60 11.65 3.06
CA VAL A 118 -14.56 12.72 2.70
C VAL A 118 -15.90 12.50 3.41
N TRP A 119 -16.37 11.26 3.47
CA TRP A 119 -17.61 10.91 4.17
C TRP A 119 -17.51 11.14 5.69
N ALA A 120 -16.45 10.65 6.33
CA ALA A 120 -16.22 10.83 7.76
C ALA A 120 -16.05 12.31 8.12
N LYS A 121 -15.31 13.09 7.32
CA LYS A 121 -15.18 14.54 7.54
C LYS A 121 -16.53 15.26 7.56
N ARG A 122 -17.45 14.91 6.66
CA ARG A 122 -18.81 15.48 6.64
C ARG A 122 -19.66 15.07 7.84
N HIS A 123 -19.39 13.90 8.43
CA HIS A 123 -20.11 13.42 9.61
C HIS A 123 -19.70 14.14 10.90
N TYR A 124 -18.44 14.57 11.00
CA TYR A 124 -17.90 15.28 12.17
C TYR A 124 -17.89 16.81 12.02
N GLN A 125 -18.45 17.35 10.93
CA GLN A 125 -18.70 18.79 10.73
C GLN A 125 -20.09 19.16 11.23
#